data_AF-A0A968IK08-F1
#
_entry.id   AF-A0A968IK08-F1
#
_cell.length_a   1.000
_cell.length_b   1.000
_cell.length_c   1.000
_cell.angle_alpha   90.00
_cell.angle_beta   90.00
_cell.angle_gamma   90.00
#
_symmetry.space_group_name_H-M   'P 1'
#
loop_
_entity.id
_entity.type
_entity.pdbx_description
1 polymer ?
#
loop_
_entity_poly.entity_id
_entity_poly.type
_entity_poly.pdbx_seq_one_letter_code
_entity_poly.pdbx_strand_id
1 'polypeptide(L)'
;MTYIALKPKPASEQHSNCSGCAYFCDFNDPRGGGWCRVFNQSAKRHHQRTSDCDSSIKTLERESKPAFLVKVQLTTEAVEDDGYGYPVPVDEKVIDLVIAQPIRSLVEAAIASRDDLKGYRIDDFWQPEGESEL
;
A
#
# COMPACT_ATOMS: atom_id res chain seq x y z
N MET A 1 24.75 -5.81 16.06
CA MET A 1 24.53 -5.03 14.82
C MET A 1 23.08 -4.57 14.85
N THR A 2 22.85 -3.34 15.33
CA THR A 2 21.51 -2.81 15.58
C THR A 2 21.06 -2.05 14.35
N TYR A 3 20.06 -2.57 13.62
CA TYR A 3 19.45 -1.85 12.52
C TYR A 3 18.50 -0.80 13.11
N ILE A 4 18.90 0.47 13.04
CA ILE A 4 18.01 1.58 13.39
C ILE A 4 17.05 1.74 12.22
N ALA A 5 15.81 1.28 12.39
CA ALA A 5 14.72 1.60 11.49
C ALA A 5 14.49 3.12 11.53
N LEU A 6 14.99 3.83 10.51
CA LEU A 6 14.72 5.25 10.34
C LEU A 6 13.27 5.38 9.90
N LYS A 7 12.45 6.01 10.75
CA LYS A 7 11.07 6.38 10.43
C LYS A 7 11.06 7.19 9.13
N PRO A 8 10.17 6.89 8.16
CA PRO A 8 10.04 7.72 6.96
C PRO A 8 9.66 9.14 7.39
N LYS A 9 10.43 10.12 6.92
CA LYS A 9 10.16 11.54 7.16
C LYS A 9 8.92 11.91 6.31
N PRO A 10 7.93 12.63 6.87
CA PRO A 10 6.72 12.97 6.13
C PRO A 10 7.07 13.71 4.83
N ALA A 11 6.46 13.30 3.72
CA ALA A 11 6.80 13.69 2.35
C ALA A 11 6.48 15.16 2.00
N SER A 12 6.08 16.02 2.96
CA SER A 12 5.40 17.28 2.66
C SER A 12 6.17 18.57 2.95
N GLU A 13 7.44 18.52 3.37
CA GLU A 13 8.23 19.75 3.56
C GLU A 13 9.10 20.06 2.34
N GLN A 14 8.98 21.28 1.80
CA GLN A 14 9.88 21.77 0.75
C GLN A 14 11.28 21.92 1.35
N HIS A 15 12.12 20.92 1.13
CA HIS A 15 13.50 20.95 1.60
C HIS A 15 14.41 21.50 0.51
N SER A 16 15.30 22.42 0.88
CA SER A 16 16.29 22.99 -0.03
C SER A 16 17.40 22.01 -0.43
N ASN A 17 17.55 20.89 0.30
CA ASN A 17 18.58 19.90 0.05
C ASN A 17 18.18 18.47 0.46
N CYS A 18 19.02 17.50 0.09
CA CYS A 18 18.79 16.09 0.37
C CYS A 18 18.69 15.72 1.85
N SER A 19 19.34 16.44 2.78
CA SER A 19 19.24 16.13 4.22
C SER A 19 17.80 16.26 4.76
N GLY A 20 16.97 17.07 4.10
CA GLY A 20 15.56 17.17 4.40
C GLY A 20 14.70 16.13 3.68
N CYS A 21 15.14 15.63 2.54
CA CYS A 21 14.31 14.84 1.62
C CYS A 21 13.95 13.45 2.19
N ALA A 22 12.66 13.10 2.19
CA ALA A 22 12.16 11.78 2.61
C ALA A 22 12.75 10.61 1.80
N TYR A 23 13.17 10.87 0.55
CA TYR A 23 13.75 9.87 -0.34
C TYR A 23 15.27 9.77 -0.26
N PHE A 24 15.92 10.52 0.64
CA PHE A 24 17.35 10.44 0.87
C PHE A 24 17.65 9.56 2.08
N CYS A 25 18.51 8.57 1.90
CA CYS A 25 19.03 7.75 2.98
C CYS A 25 20.46 8.18 3.30
N ASP A 26 20.65 8.70 4.50
CA ASP A 26 21.96 9.13 4.98
C ASP A 26 22.83 7.93 5.38
N PHE A 27 24.08 7.86 4.89
CA PHE A 27 25.03 6.82 5.32
C PHE A 27 25.68 7.08 6.67
N ASN A 28 25.38 8.24 7.25
CA ASN A 28 26.01 8.77 8.44
C ASN A 28 27.55 8.91 8.36
N ASP A 29 28.08 9.15 7.16
CA ASP A 29 29.51 9.28 6.94
C ASP A 29 29.98 10.76 7.04
N PRO A 30 31.24 11.01 7.46
CA PRO A 30 31.74 12.37 7.67
C PRO A 30 31.84 13.21 6.39
N ARG A 31 31.78 12.59 5.20
CA ARG A 31 31.76 13.28 3.90
C ARG A 31 30.33 13.61 3.46
N GLY A 32 29.33 13.34 4.30
CA GLY A 32 27.92 13.65 4.07
C GLY A 32 27.32 12.95 2.86
N GLY A 33 27.75 11.73 2.57
CA GLY A 33 27.21 10.86 1.55
C GLY A 33 25.93 10.15 2.00
N GLY A 34 25.16 9.75 1.00
CA GLY A 34 23.96 8.96 1.17
C GLY A 34 23.48 8.40 -0.16
N TRP A 35 22.28 7.86 -0.15
CA TRP A 35 21.60 7.30 -1.30
C TRP A 35 20.34 8.10 -1.61
N CYS A 36 20.16 8.48 -2.87
CA CYS A 36 18.91 9.04 -3.36
C CYS A 36 18.07 7.90 -3.94
N ARG A 37 16.93 7.60 -3.31
CA ARG A 37 15.99 6.57 -3.79
C ARG A 37 15.28 6.97 -5.08
N VAL A 38 15.07 8.27 -5.30
CA VAL A 38 14.39 8.79 -6.51
C VAL A 38 15.16 8.45 -7.79
N PHE A 39 16.48 8.66 -7.76
CA PHE A 39 17.36 8.42 -8.92
C PHE A 39 18.16 7.12 -8.79
N ASN A 40 17.96 6.37 -7.70
CA ASN A 40 18.68 5.16 -7.35
C ASN A 40 20.21 5.30 -7.50
N GLN A 41 20.78 6.37 -6.94
CA GLN A 41 22.21 6.68 -7.04
C GLN A 41 22.75 7.35 -5.77
N SER A 42 24.08 7.41 -5.63
CA SER A 42 24.74 8.12 -4.55
C SER A 42 24.48 9.63 -4.61
N ALA A 43 24.16 10.24 -3.47
CA ALA A 43 23.91 11.68 -3.34
C ALA A 43 24.61 12.26 -2.10
N LYS A 44 24.62 13.59 -1.98
CA LYS A 44 25.18 14.31 -0.83
C LYS A 44 24.08 14.96 -0.01
N ARG A 45 24.23 15.00 1.32
CA ARG A 45 23.31 15.69 2.26
C ARG A 45 22.97 17.12 1.83
N HIS A 46 23.98 17.84 1.32
CA HIS A 46 23.87 19.25 0.92
C HIS A 46 23.60 19.45 -0.57
N HIS A 47 23.30 18.38 -1.33
CA HIS A 47 22.88 18.50 -2.72
C HIS A 47 21.60 19.33 -2.80
N GLN A 48 21.64 20.41 -3.59
CA GLN A 48 20.52 21.33 -3.78
C GLN A 48 19.37 20.63 -4.50
N ARG A 49 18.14 20.85 -4.04
CA ARG A 49 16.95 20.33 -4.72
C ARG A 49 16.80 21.04 -6.06
N THR A 50 16.63 20.26 -7.12
CA THR A 50 16.42 20.74 -8.50
C THR A 50 14.99 20.45 -8.96
N SER A 51 14.55 21.08 -10.06
CA SER A 51 13.28 20.77 -10.72
C SER A 51 13.14 19.31 -11.13
N ASP A 52 14.26 18.65 -11.43
CA ASP A 52 14.30 17.22 -11.76
C ASP A 52 13.95 16.37 -10.55
N CYS A 53 14.36 16.82 -9.35
CA CYS A 53 13.97 16.16 -8.10
C CYS A 53 12.43 16.20 -7.95
N ASP A 54 11.81 17.36 -8.17
CA ASP A 54 10.35 17.51 -8.07
C ASP A 54 9.60 16.65 -9.09
N SER A 55 10.08 16.63 -10.33
CA SER A 55 9.45 15.87 -11.42
C SER A 55 9.57 14.37 -11.19
N SER A 56 10.73 13.91 -10.75
CA SER A 56 10.98 12.49 -10.51
C SER A 56 10.26 11.99 -9.25
N ILE A 57 10.17 12.80 -8.20
CA ILE A 57 9.35 12.48 -7.01
C ILE A 57 7.88 12.34 -7.41
N LYS A 58 7.31 13.31 -8.14
CA LYS A 58 5.91 13.22 -8.61
C LYS A 58 5.66 12.00 -9.49
N THR A 59 6.65 11.60 -10.29
CA THR A 59 6.56 10.41 -11.12
C THR A 59 6.56 9.16 -10.25
N LEU A 60 7.49 9.06 -9.30
CA LEU A 60 7.60 7.96 -8.36
C LEU A 60 6.34 7.83 -7.48
N GLU A 61 5.78 8.94 -7.00
CA GLU A 61 4.51 8.97 -6.25
C GLU A 61 3.32 8.54 -7.11
N ARG A 62 3.32 8.85 -8.41
CA ARG A 62 2.26 8.42 -9.34
C ARG A 62 2.36 6.94 -9.70
N GLU A 63 3.57 6.43 -9.85
CA GLU A 63 3.85 5.02 -10.13
C GLU A 63 3.62 4.16 -8.89
N SER A 64 3.91 4.70 -7.71
CA SER A 64 3.55 4.14 -6.41
C SER A 64 2.04 4.32 -6.18
N LYS A 65 1.21 3.59 -6.93
CA LYS A 65 -0.23 3.56 -6.68
C LYS A 65 -0.45 3.18 -5.22
N PRO A 66 -1.18 3.96 -4.41
CA PRO A 66 -1.50 3.54 -3.06
C PRO A 66 -2.31 2.24 -3.17
N ALA A 67 -1.73 1.17 -2.66
CA ALA A 67 -2.33 -0.14 -2.65
C ALA A 67 -2.94 -0.31 -1.26
N PHE A 68 -4.26 -0.24 -1.20
CA PHE A 68 -4.99 -0.44 0.04
C PHE A 68 -5.23 -1.94 0.22
N LEU A 69 -4.81 -2.45 1.37
CA LEU A 69 -5.20 -3.77 1.82
C LEU A 69 -6.66 -3.70 2.30
N VAL A 70 -7.54 -4.48 1.70
CA VAL A 70 -8.95 -4.56 2.04
C VAL A 70 -9.29 -6.02 2.32
N LYS A 71 -9.94 -6.26 3.46
CA LYS A 71 -10.52 -7.55 3.79
C LYS A 71 -11.91 -7.63 3.18
N VAL A 72 -12.19 -8.74 2.51
CA VAL A 72 -13.48 -8.97 1.85
C VAL A 72 -14.06 -10.27 2.37
N GLN A 73 -15.25 -10.19 2.96
CA GLN A 73 -16.03 -11.34 3.37
C GLN A 73 -16.89 -11.81 2.20
N LEU A 74 -16.77 -13.09 1.91
CA LEU A 74 -17.39 -13.76 0.79
C LEU A 74 -18.25 -14.90 1.32
N THR A 75 -19.49 -14.98 0.85
CA THR A 75 -20.43 -16.06 1.17
C THR A 75 -20.87 -16.76 -0.10
N THR A 76 -21.18 -18.05 -0.04
CA THR A 76 -21.77 -18.76 -1.20
C THR A 76 -23.23 -18.38 -1.38
N GLU A 77 -23.71 -18.42 -2.63
CA GLU A 77 -25.16 -18.33 -2.89
C GLU A 77 -25.92 -19.59 -2.45
N ALA A 78 -25.23 -20.74 -2.41
CA ALA A 78 -25.79 -21.96 -1.86
C ALA A 78 -26.03 -21.79 -0.36
N VAL A 79 -27.22 -22.16 0.08
CA VAL A 79 -27.64 -22.15 1.49
C VAL A 79 -28.08 -23.53 1.94
N GLU A 80 -27.76 -23.87 3.18
CA GLU A 80 -28.19 -25.07 3.89
C GLU A 80 -29.10 -24.69 5.05
N ASP A 81 -29.91 -25.65 5.50
CA ASP A 81 -30.73 -25.50 6.71
C ASP A 81 -29.86 -25.81 7.92
N ASP A 82 -29.75 -24.85 8.84
CA ASP A 82 -28.98 -24.99 10.09
C ASP A 82 -29.62 -25.95 11.12
N GLY A 83 -30.77 -26.55 10.79
CA GLY A 83 -31.56 -27.41 11.68
C GLY A 83 -32.52 -26.63 12.58
N TYR A 84 -32.51 -25.30 12.49
CA TYR A 84 -33.46 -24.39 13.14
C TYR A 84 -34.36 -23.67 12.12
N GLY A 85 -34.24 -24.03 10.83
CA GLY A 85 -35.02 -23.44 9.74
C GLY A 85 -34.46 -22.11 9.25
N TYR A 86 -33.21 -21.75 9.62
CA TYR A 86 -32.55 -20.57 9.08
C TYR A 86 -31.60 -20.97 7.94
N PRO A 87 -31.72 -20.34 6.76
CA PRO A 87 -30.80 -20.58 5.68
C PRO A 87 -29.42 -19.98 6.02
N VAL A 88 -28.41 -20.85 6.09
CA VAL A 88 -27.00 -20.46 6.30
C VAL A 88 -26.19 -20.71 5.04
N PRO A 89 -25.27 -19.81 4.64
CA PRO A 89 -24.38 -20.07 3.52
C PRO A 89 -23.58 -21.36 3.72
N VAL A 90 -23.44 -22.14 2.64
CA VAL A 90 -22.64 -23.39 2.64
C VAL A 90 -21.18 -23.12 2.97
N ASP A 91 -20.61 -22.02 2.47
CA ASP A 91 -19.25 -21.62 2.76
C ASP A 91 -19.13 -20.10 2.96
N GLU A 92 -18.25 -19.74 3.89
CA GLU A 92 -17.85 -18.36 4.19
C GLU A 92 -16.33 -18.27 4.21
N LYS A 93 -15.78 -17.25 3.56
CA LYS A 93 -14.35 -16.96 3.62
C LYS A 93 -14.07 -15.46 3.68
N VAL A 94 -12.99 -15.10 4.36
CA VAL A 94 -12.43 -13.75 4.34
C VAL A 94 -11.12 -13.78 3.58
N ILE A 95 -10.98 -12.90 2.58
CA ILE A 95 -9.75 -12.77 1.81
C ILE A 95 -9.15 -11.38 1.93
N ASP A 96 -7.84 -11.30 1.71
CA ASP A 96 -7.12 -10.05 1.62
C ASP A 96 -6.96 -9.67 0.14
N LEU A 97 -7.39 -8.47 -0.21
CA LEU A 97 -7.25 -7.88 -1.54
C LEU A 97 -6.46 -6.59 -1.47
N VAL A 98 -5.52 -6.44 -2.40
CA VAL A 98 -4.79 -5.20 -2.59
C VAL A 98 -5.40 -4.45 -3.78
N ILE A 99 -6.07 -3.34 -3.49
CA ILE A 99 -6.75 -2.52 -4.51
C ILE A 99 -6.30 -1.07 -4.45
N ALA A 100 -6.36 -0.38 -5.59
CA ALA A 100 -5.88 0.99 -5.68
C ALA A 100 -6.69 1.98 -4.83
N GLN A 101 -7.95 1.67 -4.56
CA GLN A 101 -8.84 2.44 -3.70
C GLN A 101 -9.84 1.49 -3.03
N PRO A 102 -10.23 1.74 -1.76
CA PRO A 102 -11.18 0.92 -1.02
C PRO A 102 -12.63 1.21 -1.45
N ILE A 103 -12.92 1.06 -2.74
CA ILE A 103 -14.24 1.29 -3.32
C ILE A 103 -14.86 -0.03 -3.79
N ARG A 104 -16.17 -0.16 -3.58
CA ARG A 104 -16.93 -1.37 -3.88
C ARG A 104 -16.73 -1.87 -5.31
N SER A 105 -16.76 -0.98 -6.31
CA SER A 105 -16.60 -1.35 -7.72
C SER A 105 -15.24 -1.98 -8.05
N LEU A 106 -14.17 -1.58 -7.35
CA LEU A 106 -12.84 -2.21 -7.53
C LEU A 106 -12.76 -3.55 -6.83
N VAL A 107 -13.37 -3.69 -5.65
CA VAL A 107 -13.50 -4.98 -4.95
C VAL A 107 -14.25 -5.96 -5.84
N GLU A 108 -15.42 -5.58 -6.35
CA GLU A 108 -16.24 -6.41 -7.25
C GLU A 108 -15.48 -6.81 -8.52
N ALA A 109 -14.79 -5.88 -9.17
CA ALA A 109 -13.98 -6.18 -10.34
C ALA A 109 -12.82 -7.14 -10.03
N ALA A 110 -12.16 -6.97 -8.87
CA ALA A 110 -11.07 -7.84 -8.44
C ALA A 110 -11.57 -9.27 -8.13
N ILE A 111 -12.71 -9.40 -7.44
CA ILE A 111 -13.34 -10.70 -7.16
C ILE A 111 -13.81 -11.36 -8.46
N ALA A 112 -14.44 -10.63 -9.37
CA ALA A 112 -14.93 -11.16 -10.64
C ALA A 112 -13.81 -11.68 -11.55
N SER A 113 -12.60 -11.13 -11.41
CA SER A 113 -11.40 -11.59 -12.14
C SER A 113 -10.83 -12.91 -11.61
N ARG A 114 -11.27 -13.37 -10.43
CA ARG A 114 -10.75 -14.55 -9.74
C ARG A 114 -11.62 -15.77 -9.98
N ASP A 115 -11.09 -16.71 -10.78
CA ASP A 115 -11.78 -17.99 -11.05
C ASP A 115 -12.03 -18.82 -9.79
N ASP A 116 -11.17 -18.73 -8.77
CA ASP A 116 -11.30 -19.45 -7.50
C ASP A 116 -12.44 -18.93 -6.61
N LEU A 117 -13.01 -17.77 -6.95
CA LEU A 117 -14.09 -17.11 -6.21
C LEU A 117 -15.41 -17.11 -6.97
N LYS A 118 -15.49 -17.78 -8.13
CA LYS A 118 -16.75 -17.95 -8.86
C LYS A 118 -17.77 -18.69 -7.97
N GLY A 119 -18.97 -18.12 -7.86
CA GLY A 119 -20.05 -18.65 -7.00
C GLY A 119 -20.09 -18.06 -5.59
N TYR A 120 -19.13 -17.19 -5.24
CA TYR A 120 -19.18 -16.39 -4.02
C TYR A 120 -19.71 -15.00 -4.32
N ARG A 121 -20.51 -14.46 -3.39
CA ARG A 121 -20.95 -13.07 -3.36
C ARG A 121 -20.21 -12.32 -2.27
N ILE A 122 -20.04 -11.01 -2.46
CA ILE A 122 -19.47 -10.12 -1.45
C ILE A 122 -20.55 -9.82 -0.42
N ASP A 123 -20.30 -10.21 0.82
CA ASP A 123 -21.18 -9.92 1.95
C ASP A 123 -20.83 -8.54 2.54
N ASP A 124 -19.55 -8.35 2.89
CA ASP A 124 -19.01 -7.09 3.39
C ASP A 124 -17.52 -6.90 3.02
N PHE A 125 -17.02 -5.67 3.13
CA PHE A 125 -15.60 -5.39 3.00
C PHE A 125 -15.15 -4.23 3.90
N TRP A 126 -13.96 -4.33 4.47
CA TRP A 126 -13.39 -3.33 5.36
C TRP A 126 -11.89 -3.20 5.20
N GLN A 127 -11.33 -2.05 5.56
CA GLN A 127 -9.89 -1.87 5.70
C GLN A 127 -9.50 -2.31 7.12
N PRO A 128 -8.51 -3.20 7.28
CA PRO A 128 -8.03 -3.56 8.61
C PRO A 128 -7.37 -2.33 9.27
N GLU A 129 -7.84 -1.96 10.47
CA GLU A 129 -7.23 -0.91 11.27
C GLU A 129 -5.85 -1.39 11.75
N GLY A 130 -4.77 -0.98 11.08
CA GLY A 130 -3.39 -1.26 11.53
C GLY A 130 -2.37 -1.65 10.46
N GLU A 131 -2.76 -1.80 9.19
CA GLU A 131 -1.82 -2.16 8.09
C GLU A 131 -1.83 -1.12 6.96
N SER A 132 -2.14 0.13 7.27
CA SER A 132 -1.86 1.25 6.39
C SER A 132 -0.37 1.61 6.53
N GLU A 133 0.50 0.88 5.82
CA GLU A 133 1.84 1.26 5.31
C GLU A 133 2.63 0.00 4.92
N LEU A 134 2.43 -0.48 3.69
CA LEU A 134 3.40 -1.34 2.98
C LEU A 134 4.16 -0.51 1.95
#